data_AF-A0A150GZ36-F1
#
_entry.id   AF-A0A150GZ36-F1
#
_cell.length_a   1.000
_cell.length_b   1.000
_cell.length_c   1.000
_cell.angle_alpha   90.00
_cell.angle_beta   90.00
_cell.angle_gamma   90.00
#
_symmetry.space_group_name_H-M   'P 1'
#
loop_
_entity.id
_entity.type
_entity.pdbx_description
1 polymer ?
#
loop_
_entity_poly.entity_id
_entity_poly.type
_entity_poly.pdbx_seq_one_letter_code
_entity_poly.pdbx_strand_id
1 'polypeptide(L)'
;MYESVRPAGVIVAAPQECIFLAMRALLKPGDHVVVTYPGYQSLYQVALSMGCQVDRWEAELAEDGGARFDVGAFKALLRPTTHLVVFNIPHNPTGALPSAHEWGQLVEACRGVDAHTG
;
A
#
# COMPACT_ATOMS: atom_id res chain seq x y z
N MET A 1 -6.24 -19.73 -10.27
CA MET A 1 -5.55 -18.63 -9.55
C MET A 1 -4.56 -18.02 -10.54
N TYR A 2 -4.78 -16.78 -10.98
CA TYR A 2 -4.18 -16.09 -12.16
C TYR A 2 -4.71 -16.48 -13.55
N GLU A 3 -6.02 -16.36 -13.78
CA GLU A 3 -6.61 -16.62 -15.12
C GLU A 3 -6.46 -15.43 -16.09
N SER A 4 -6.20 -14.22 -15.58
CA SER A 4 -6.12 -12.99 -16.38
C SER A 4 -4.72 -12.38 -16.49
N VAL A 5 -3.71 -12.94 -15.79
CA VAL A 5 -2.35 -12.40 -15.80
C VAL A 5 -1.54 -13.09 -16.90
N ARG A 6 -1.09 -12.31 -17.89
CA ARG A 6 -0.21 -12.81 -18.95
C ARG A 6 1.19 -13.07 -18.38
N PRO A 7 1.93 -14.10 -18.85
CA PRO A 7 3.28 -14.40 -18.35
C PRO A 7 4.26 -13.22 -18.39
N ALA A 8 4.12 -12.32 -19.38
CA ALA A 8 4.92 -11.10 -19.50
C ALA A 8 4.68 -10.07 -18.37
N GLY A 9 3.61 -10.21 -17.59
CA GLY A 9 3.31 -9.39 -16.42
C GLY A 9 3.77 -9.99 -15.08
N VAL A 10 4.57 -11.07 -15.12
CA VAL A 10 5.06 -11.78 -13.93
C VAL A 10 6.58 -11.66 -13.85
N ILE A 11 7.07 -11.21 -12.70
CA ILE A 11 8.50 -11.21 -12.36
C ILE A 11 8.70 -12.20 -11.22
N VAL A 12 9.69 -13.09 -11.35
CA VAL A 12 10.07 -14.04 -10.30
C VAL A 12 11.35 -13.53 -9.63
N ALA A 13 11.22 -13.00 -8.42
CA ALA A 13 12.33 -12.53 -7.60
C ALA A 13 11.94 -12.60 -6.11
N ALA A 14 12.88 -12.34 -5.20
CA ALA A 14 12.54 -12.26 -3.78
C ALA A 14 11.57 -11.08 -3.53
N PRO A 15 10.62 -11.18 -2.57
CA PRO A 15 9.65 -10.10 -2.32
C PRO A 15 10.29 -8.73 -2.10
N GLN A 16 11.42 -8.69 -1.39
CA GLN A 16 12.15 -7.46 -1.13
C GLN A 16 12.77 -6.85 -2.40
N GLU A 17 13.24 -7.68 -3.33
CA GLU A 17 13.77 -7.23 -4.63
C GLU A 17 12.65 -6.68 -5.51
N CYS A 18 11.50 -7.35 -5.55
CA CYS A 18 10.32 -6.86 -6.27
C CYS A 18 9.85 -5.50 -5.75
N ILE A 19 9.73 -5.35 -4.42
CA ILE A 19 9.34 -4.07 -3.78
C ILE A 19 10.35 -2.98 -4.14
N PHE A 20 11.65 -3.28 -4.03
CA PHE A 20 12.70 -2.32 -4.34
C PHE A 20 12.67 -1.88 -5.81
N LEU A 21 12.56 -2.82 -6.74
CA LEU A 21 12.51 -2.54 -8.18
C LEU A 21 11.25 -1.77 -8.57
N ALA A 22 10.09 -2.16 -8.03
CA ALA A 22 8.82 -1.48 -8.29
C ALA A 22 8.86 -0.03 -7.81
N MET A 23 9.31 0.22 -6.58
CA MET A 23 9.43 1.58 -6.03
C MET A 23 10.42 2.42 -6.84
N ARG A 24 11.56 1.85 -7.25
CA ARG A 24 12.56 2.55 -8.07
C ARG A 24 12.06 2.87 -9.49
N ALA A 25 11.15 2.06 -10.03
CA ALA A 25 10.57 2.28 -11.35
C ALA A 25 9.42 3.30 -11.32
N LEU A 26 8.66 3.34 -10.22
CA LEU A 26 7.42 4.14 -10.12
C LEU A 26 7.62 5.51 -9.47
N LEU A 27 8.61 5.67 -8.58
CA LEU A 27 8.74 6.86 -7.74
C LEU A 27 9.89 7.78 -8.17
N LYS A 28 9.67 9.08 -7.93
CA LYS A 28 10.65 10.17 -8.05
C LYS A 28 10.76 10.93 -6.71
N PRO A 29 11.88 11.63 -6.46
CA PRO A 29 11.98 12.49 -5.29
C PRO A 29 10.84 13.52 -5.23
N GLY A 30 10.23 13.67 -4.06
CA GLY A 30 9.08 14.54 -3.84
C GLY A 30 7.71 13.89 -4.03
N ASP A 31 7.63 12.69 -4.62
CA ASP A 31 6.37 11.97 -4.78
C ASP A 31 5.74 11.63 -3.42
N HIS A 32 4.41 11.58 -3.37
CA HIS A 32 3.66 11.23 -2.18
C HIS A 32 3.23 9.76 -2.20
N VAL A 33 3.49 9.04 -1.11
CA VAL A 33 3.22 7.61 -0.96
C VAL A 33 2.43 7.36 0.32
N VAL A 34 1.41 6.51 0.25
CA VAL A 34 0.68 6.04 1.45
C VAL A 34 0.99 4.57 1.69
N VAL A 35 1.30 4.20 2.92
CA VAL A 35 1.72 2.83 3.27
C VAL A 35 0.96 2.31 4.49
N THR A 36 0.59 1.04 4.48
CA THR A 36 0.14 0.33 5.69
C THR A 36 1.23 0.34 6.78
N TYR A 37 0.85 0.59 8.02
CA TYR A 37 1.75 0.71 9.17
C TYR A 37 1.08 0.22 10.47
N PRO A 38 1.83 -0.32 11.45
CA PRO A 38 3.23 -0.73 11.39
C PRO A 38 3.41 -1.97 10.50
N GLY A 39 4.47 -2.00 9.69
CA GLY A 39 4.72 -3.11 8.77
C GLY A 39 6.20 -3.27 8.42
N TYR A 40 6.49 -4.13 7.43
CA TYR A 40 7.85 -4.36 6.96
C TYR A 40 8.56 -3.05 6.61
N GLN A 41 9.75 -2.87 7.17
CA GLN A 41 10.51 -1.62 7.02
C GLN A 41 10.77 -1.26 5.55
N SER A 42 10.98 -2.27 4.69
CA SER A 42 11.20 -2.05 3.25
C SER A 42 10.04 -1.34 2.56
N LEU A 43 8.80 -1.46 3.05
CA LEU A 43 7.61 -0.89 2.42
C LEU A 43 7.58 0.65 2.46
N TYR A 44 8.28 1.26 3.42
CA TYR A 44 8.30 2.72 3.57
C TYR A 44 9.71 3.30 3.49
N GLN A 45 10.72 2.55 3.95
CA GLN A 45 12.09 3.06 4.02
C GLN A 45 12.70 3.30 2.64
N VAL A 46 12.34 2.48 1.64
CA VAL A 46 12.82 2.66 0.26
C VAL A 46 12.31 3.99 -0.31
N ALA A 47 11.01 4.26 -0.22
CA ALA A 47 10.42 5.54 -0.65
C ALA A 47 11.02 6.74 0.10
N LEU A 48 11.17 6.64 1.44
CA LEU A 48 11.83 7.68 2.25
C LEU A 48 13.27 7.94 1.77
N SER A 49 14.05 6.89 1.52
CA SER A 49 15.44 7.02 1.03
C SER A 49 15.56 7.63 -0.35
N MET A 50 14.48 7.57 -1.16
CA MET A 50 14.39 8.20 -2.47
C MET A 50 13.97 9.68 -2.39
N GLY A 51 13.69 10.20 -1.18
CA GLY A 51 13.23 11.57 -0.97
C GLY A 51 11.73 11.76 -1.21
N CYS A 52 10.93 10.69 -1.13
CA CYS A 52 9.48 10.77 -1.20
C CYS A 52 8.87 11.23 0.14
N GLN A 53 7.67 11.79 0.09
CA GLN A 53 6.83 12.02 1.27
C GLN A 53 6.03 10.75 1.55
N VAL A 54 6.06 10.25 2.79
CA VAL A 54 5.40 8.99 3.15
C VAL A 54 4.42 9.21 4.31
N ASP A 55 3.14 9.02 4.02
CA ASP A 55 2.06 9.01 5.02
C ASP A 55 1.75 7.55 5.42
N ARG A 56 1.51 7.36 6.72
CA ARG A 56 1.29 6.03 7.32
C ARG A 56 -0.18 5.83 7.61
N TRP A 57 -0.77 4.82 7.00
CA TRP A 57 -2.09 4.34 7.36
C TRP A 57 -1.95 3.34 8.50
N GLU A 58 -2.30 3.76 9.71
CA GLU A 58 -2.04 3.00 10.92
C GLU A 58 -3.14 1.99 11.24
N ALA A 59 -2.74 0.79 11.65
CA ALA A 59 -3.65 -0.21 12.19
C ALA A 59 -4.10 0.22 13.60
N GLU A 60 -5.42 0.25 13.82
CA GLU A 60 -6.02 0.51 15.11
C GLU A 60 -6.31 -0.80 15.84
N LEU A 61 -6.11 -0.81 17.16
CA LEU A 61 -6.58 -1.90 18.01
C LEU A 61 -8.09 -1.77 18.22
N ALA A 62 -8.84 -2.79 17.84
CA ALA A 62 -10.27 -2.91 18.08
C ALA A 62 -10.55 -3.42 19.51
N GLU A 63 -11.77 -3.17 19.99
CA GLU A 63 -12.20 -3.55 21.35
C GLU A 63 -12.17 -5.06 21.61
N ASP A 64 -12.28 -5.87 20.55
CA ASP A 64 -12.18 -7.32 20.60
C ASP A 64 -10.73 -7.84 20.64
N GLY A 65 -9.75 -6.93 20.66
CA GLY A 65 -8.32 -7.23 20.65
C GLY A 65 -7.75 -7.51 19.25
N GLY A 66 -8.57 -7.43 18.19
CA GLY A 66 -8.13 -7.50 16.80
C GLY A 66 -7.54 -6.17 16.33
N ALA A 67 -6.88 -6.17 15.17
CA ALA A 67 -6.47 -4.93 14.52
C ALA A 67 -7.35 -4.65 13.31
N ARG A 68 -7.66 -3.38 13.08
CA ARG A 68 -8.47 -2.92 11.95
C ARG A 68 -7.83 -1.71 11.29
N PHE A 69 -8.21 -1.49 10.04
CA PHE A 69 -7.74 -0.37 9.25
C PHE A 69 -8.93 0.49 8.85
N ASP A 70 -8.97 1.74 9.35
CA ASP A 70 -10.09 2.63 9.09
C ASP A 70 -10.04 3.21 7.67
N VAL A 71 -11.10 2.97 6.89
CA VAL A 71 -11.21 3.43 5.50
C VAL A 71 -11.33 4.96 5.41
N GLY A 72 -11.91 5.61 6.41
CA GLY A 72 -12.01 7.07 6.47
C GLY A 72 -10.64 7.72 6.66
N ALA A 73 -9.85 7.21 7.60
CA ALA A 73 -8.48 7.61 7.86
C ALA A 73 -7.61 7.41 6.61
N PHE A 74 -7.75 6.28 5.91
CA PHE A 74 -7.07 6.06 4.63
C PHE A 74 -7.37 7.17 3.61
N LYS A 75 -8.66 7.45 3.40
CA LYS A 75 -9.10 8.47 2.43
C LYS A 75 -8.57 9.85 2.78
N ALA A 76 -8.45 10.18 4.06
CA ALA A 76 -7.91 11.45 4.51
C ALA A 76 -6.41 11.63 4.22
N LEU A 77 -5.65 10.52 4.07
CA LEU A 77 -4.24 10.56 3.68
C LEU A 77 -4.05 10.75 2.17
N LEU A 78 -5.06 10.42 1.36
CA LEU A 78 -4.95 10.56 -0.08
C LEU A 78 -4.94 12.03 -0.49
N ARG A 79 -4.09 12.34 -1.47
CA ARG A 79 -3.94 13.66 -2.08
C ARG A 79 -4.10 13.49 -3.59
N PRO A 80 -4.50 14.54 -4.33
CA PRO A 80 -4.46 14.52 -5.80
C PRO A 80 -3.07 14.24 -6.38
N THR A 81 -2.02 14.35 -5.56
CA THR A 81 -0.62 14.07 -5.92
C THR A 81 -0.09 12.75 -5.33
N THR A 82 -0.95 11.91 -4.73
CA THR A 82 -0.54 10.58 -4.27
C THR A 82 -0.18 9.72 -5.48
N HIS A 83 1.08 9.29 -5.55
CA HIS A 83 1.62 8.52 -6.67
C HIS A 83 1.50 7.00 -6.45
N LEU A 84 1.68 6.55 -5.21
CA LEU A 84 1.71 5.12 -4.89
C LEU A 84 1.00 4.86 -3.56
N VAL A 85 0.20 3.79 -3.54
CA VAL A 85 -0.33 3.21 -2.31
C VAL A 85 0.18 1.78 -2.17
N VAL A 86 0.74 1.45 -1.00
CA VAL A 86 1.32 0.14 -0.69
C VAL A 86 0.48 -0.56 0.37
N PHE A 87 -0.19 -1.63 -0.05
CA PHE A 87 -0.98 -2.47 0.85
C PHE A 87 -0.21 -3.75 1.22
N ASN A 88 -0.09 -4.03 2.51
CA ASN A 88 0.35 -5.33 3.01
C ASN A 88 -0.88 -6.04 3.59
N ILE A 89 -1.54 -6.90 2.80
CA ILE A 89 -2.81 -7.56 3.18
C ILE A 89 -2.76 -9.05 2.74
N PRO A 90 -3.07 -10.02 3.63
CA PRO A 90 -3.37 -9.86 5.06
C PRO A 90 -2.21 -9.22 5.80
N HIS A 91 -2.52 -8.30 6.72
CA HIS A 91 -1.52 -7.41 7.28
C HIS A 91 -0.60 -8.13 8.24
N ASN A 92 0.69 -8.03 7.99
CA ASN A 92 1.72 -8.46 8.93
C ASN A 92 2.19 -7.22 9.71
N PRO A 93 2.16 -7.22 11.07
CA PRO A 93 2.05 -8.38 11.97
C PRO A 93 0.64 -8.70 12.50
N THR A 94 -0.35 -7.89 12.19
CA THR A 94 -1.61 -7.89 12.95
C THR A 94 -2.65 -8.92 12.51
N GLY A 95 -2.48 -9.54 11.34
CA GLY A 95 -3.44 -10.42 10.69
C GLY A 95 -4.66 -9.70 10.09
N ALA A 96 -4.73 -8.36 10.16
CA ALA A 96 -5.88 -7.60 9.71
C ALA A 96 -6.15 -7.80 8.21
N LEU A 97 -7.41 -8.04 7.88
CA LEU A 97 -7.88 -8.26 6.51
C LEU A 97 -9.16 -7.44 6.30
N PRO A 98 -9.15 -6.43 5.41
CA PRO A 98 -10.37 -5.71 5.07
C PRO A 98 -11.42 -6.66 4.46
N SER A 99 -12.69 -6.41 4.78
CA SER A 99 -13.81 -7.05 4.10
C SER A 99 -13.82 -6.72 2.61
N ALA A 100 -14.52 -7.51 1.81
CA ALA A 100 -14.67 -7.24 0.37
C ALA A 100 -15.29 -5.85 0.09
N HIS A 101 -16.18 -5.38 0.98
CA HIS A 101 -16.77 -4.05 0.88
C HIS A 101 -15.74 -2.95 1.13
N GLU A 102 -14.99 -3.03 2.23
CA GLU A 102 -13.92 -2.08 2.55
C GLU A 102 -12.84 -2.08 1.46
N TRP A 103 -12.45 -3.25 0.97
CA TRP A 103 -11.50 -3.37 -0.14
C TRP A 103 -11.97 -2.61 -1.39
N GLY A 104 -13.25 -2.74 -1.75
CA GLY A 104 -13.85 -1.99 -2.84
C GLY A 104 -13.76 -0.48 -2.63
N GLN A 105 -13.99 0.01 -1.40
CA GLN A 105 -13.89 1.43 -1.07
C GLN A 105 -12.44 1.96 -1.15
N LEU A 106 -11.45 1.15 -0.76
CA LEU A 106 -10.03 1.50 -0.85
C LEU A 106 -9.59 1.63 -2.31
N VAL A 107 -9.94 0.65 -3.15
CA VAL A 107 -9.60 0.65 -4.58
C VAL A 107 -10.24 1.84 -5.28
N GLU A 108 -11.51 2.13 -4.98
CA GLU A 108 -12.20 3.26 -5.60
C GLU A 108 -11.59 4.61 -5.18
N ALA A 109 -11.17 4.73 -3.91
CA ALA A 109 -10.47 5.92 -3.45
C ALA A 109 -9.11 6.11 -4.16
N CYS A 110 -8.35 5.04 -4.40
CA CYS A 110 -7.09 5.12 -5.15
C CYS A 110 -7.32 5.57 -6.61
N ARG A 111 -8.36 5.04 -7.27
CA ARG A 111 -8.73 5.46 -8.63
C ARG A 111 -9.12 6.92 -8.72
N GLY A 112 -9.79 7.45 -7.69
CA GLY A 112 -10.20 8.85 -7.62
C GLY A 112 -9.04 9.86 -7.64
N VAL A 113 -7.82 9.43 -7.31
CA VAL A 113 -6.61 10.26 -7.30
C VAL A 113 -5.55 9.79 -8.32
N ASP A 114 -5.90 8.86 -9.21
CA ASP A 114 -4.99 8.24 -10.19
C ASP A 114 -3.70 7.66 -9.58
N ALA A 115 -3.77 7.17 -8.34
CA ALA A 115 -2.63 6.55 -7.66
C ALA A 115 -2.40 5.13 -8.17
N HIS A 116 -1.13 4.76 -8.39
CA HIS A 116 -0.77 3.37 -8.63
C HIS A 116 -1.00 2.54 -7.36
N THR A 117 -1.70 1.41 -7.48
CA THR A 117 -1.89 0.43 -6.40
C THR A 117 -0.94 -0.73 -6.61
N GLY A 118 -0.02 -0.96 -5.66
CA GLY A 118 0.94 -2.06 -5.66
C GLY A 118 0.76 -3.02 -4.50
#